data_AF-K1QMG9-F1
#
_entry.id   AF-K1QMG9-F1
#
_cell.length_a   1.000
_cell.length_b   1.000
_cell.length_c   1.000
_cell.angle_alpha   90.00
_cell.angle_beta   90.00
_cell.angle_gamma   90.00
#
_symmetry.space_group_name_H-M   'P 1'
#
loop_
_entity.id
_entity.type
_entity.pdbx_description
1 polymer ?
#
loop_
_entity_poly.entity_id
_entity_poly.type
_entity_poly.pdbx_seq_one_letter_code
_entity_poly.pdbx_strand_id
1 'polypeptide(L)'
;MAPRNVVEEPVPAQGSVPQEVEDSEPEFKRPPQRIVWRNVVLMSSLHLASLYALTLIPRSHPLTWLWTMFYYIFSALGITAGAHRLWAHKSYKARAPLRFLLALMNSAALQNDILDWSRDHRVHHKYSETDADPHNAKRGFFFAHVGWLLVKKHPDVMEKGKGLDFSDLYADKIIMFQRSLNLVPNLGSMLCATNNKN
;
A
#
# COMPACT_ATOMS: atom_id res chain seq x y z
N MET A 1 50.86 -0.67 -78.42
CA MET A 1 51.22 -1.09 -77.04
C MET A 1 49.94 -1.01 -76.23
N ALA A 2 49.33 -2.16 -75.91
CA ALA A 2 48.00 -2.24 -75.30
C ALA A 2 48.01 -1.80 -73.82
N PRO A 3 46.96 -1.13 -73.31
CA PRO A 3 46.87 -0.79 -71.90
C PRO A 3 46.63 -2.04 -71.03
N ARG A 4 47.32 -2.11 -69.90
CA ARG A 4 47.19 -3.16 -68.87
C ARG A 4 45.77 -3.16 -68.30
N ASN A 5 45.13 -4.33 -68.33
CA ASN A 5 43.92 -4.61 -67.55
C ASN A 5 44.28 -4.64 -66.06
N VAL A 6 43.64 -3.79 -65.27
CA VAL A 6 43.64 -3.86 -63.81
C VAL A 6 42.64 -4.95 -63.43
N VAL A 7 43.10 -5.98 -62.72
CA VAL A 7 42.24 -7.02 -62.16
C VAL A 7 41.64 -6.46 -60.87
N GLU A 8 40.33 -6.26 -60.84
CA GLU A 8 39.60 -5.95 -59.60
C GLU A 8 39.44 -7.23 -58.77
N GLU A 9 39.91 -7.23 -57.52
CA GLU A 9 39.65 -8.32 -56.57
C GLU A 9 38.20 -8.22 -56.02
N PRO A 10 37.50 -9.34 -55.81
CA PRO A 10 36.14 -9.32 -55.30
C PRO A 10 36.12 -8.94 -53.81
N VAL A 11 35.26 -7.99 -53.47
CA VAL A 11 34.95 -7.57 -52.08
C VAL A 11 34.37 -8.77 -51.30
N PRO A 12 34.85 -9.07 -50.07
CA PRO A 12 34.32 -10.17 -49.30
C PRO A 12 32.86 -9.90 -48.91
N ALA A 13 32.02 -10.93 -49.09
CA ALA A 13 30.61 -10.88 -48.72
C ALA A 13 30.45 -10.53 -47.23
N GLN A 14 29.78 -9.43 -46.95
CA GLN A 14 29.37 -9.08 -45.58
C GLN A 14 28.42 -10.15 -45.07
N GLY A 15 28.85 -10.91 -44.07
CA GLY A 15 27.99 -11.85 -43.37
C GLY A 15 26.79 -11.12 -42.78
N SER A 16 25.59 -11.68 -43.00
CA SER A 16 24.35 -11.20 -42.41
C SER A 16 24.46 -11.21 -40.90
N VAL A 17 24.41 -10.03 -40.27
CA VAL A 17 24.25 -9.87 -38.83
C VAL A 17 22.98 -10.62 -38.41
N PRO A 18 23.04 -11.55 -37.45
CA PRO A 18 21.84 -12.18 -36.90
C PRO A 18 20.93 -11.09 -36.35
N GLN A 19 19.68 -11.02 -36.81
CA GLN A 19 18.68 -10.16 -36.20
C GLN A 19 18.52 -10.60 -34.74
N GLU A 20 18.82 -9.71 -33.79
CA GLU A 20 18.38 -9.86 -32.41
C GLU A 20 16.86 -10.01 -32.45
N VAL A 21 16.39 -11.21 -32.15
CA VAL A 21 14.98 -11.46 -31.85
C VAL A 21 14.75 -10.70 -30.56
N GLU A 22 14.18 -9.51 -30.67
CA GLU A 22 13.65 -8.75 -29.55
C GLU A 22 12.57 -9.64 -28.93
N ASP A 23 12.96 -10.38 -27.89
CA ASP A 23 12.09 -11.24 -27.10
C ASP A 23 11.08 -10.31 -26.42
N SER A 24 9.98 -10.00 -27.12
CA SER A 24 8.91 -9.20 -26.56
C SER A 24 8.31 -10.02 -25.43
N GLU A 25 8.74 -9.71 -24.21
CA GLU A 25 8.14 -10.23 -22.98
C GLU A 25 6.61 -10.23 -23.15
N PRO A 26 5.93 -11.35 -22.88
CA PRO A 26 4.49 -11.41 -23.05
C PRO A 26 3.87 -10.26 -22.24
N GLU A 27 3.16 -9.37 -22.94
CA GLU A 27 2.51 -8.22 -22.33
C GLU A 27 1.47 -8.72 -21.32
N PHE A 28 1.89 -8.91 -20.07
CA PHE A 28 1.02 -9.34 -18.99
C PHE A 28 0.04 -8.20 -18.69
N LYS A 29 -1.11 -8.24 -19.36
CA LYS A 29 -2.18 -7.26 -19.15
C LYS A 29 -2.76 -7.48 -17.77
N ARG A 30 -2.46 -6.54 -16.86
CA ARG A 30 -3.04 -6.50 -15.52
C ARG A 30 -4.56 -6.60 -15.59
N PRO A 31 -5.21 -7.33 -14.67
CA PRO A 31 -6.66 -7.43 -14.64
C PRO A 31 -7.30 -6.05 -14.49
N PRO A 32 -8.47 -5.82 -15.10
CA PRO A 32 -9.17 -4.54 -15.01
C PRO A 32 -9.51 -4.21 -13.56
N GLN A 33 -9.18 -2.99 -13.13
CA GLN A 33 -9.44 -2.54 -11.77
C GLN A 33 -10.93 -2.38 -11.52
N ARG A 34 -11.39 -2.89 -10.37
CA ARG A 34 -12.78 -2.69 -9.91
C ARG A 34 -12.80 -1.58 -8.86
N ILE A 35 -13.45 -0.46 -9.20
CA ILE A 35 -13.60 0.69 -8.31
C ILE A 35 -14.58 0.35 -7.19
N VAL A 36 -14.22 0.76 -5.96
CA VAL A 36 -15.07 0.67 -4.78
C VAL A 36 -15.64 2.06 -4.51
N TRP A 37 -16.78 2.36 -5.14
CA TRP A 37 -17.40 3.69 -5.11
C TRP A 37 -17.70 4.22 -3.70
N ARG A 38 -17.98 3.33 -2.76
CA ARG A 38 -18.11 3.68 -1.35
C ARG A 38 -16.87 4.41 -0.82
N ASN A 39 -15.69 3.86 -1.10
CA ASN A 39 -14.42 4.41 -0.62
C ASN A 39 -14.11 5.72 -1.32
N VAL A 40 -14.45 5.82 -2.61
CA VAL A 40 -14.38 7.08 -3.36
C VAL A 40 -15.22 8.15 -2.68
N VAL A 41 -16.50 7.89 -2.42
CA VAL A 41 -17.40 8.86 -1.77
C VAL A 41 -16.90 9.27 -0.38
N LEU A 42 -16.50 8.31 0.46
CA LEU A 42 -16.01 8.61 1.81
C LEU A 42 -14.70 9.40 1.78
N MET A 43 -13.74 9.00 0.93
CA MET A 43 -12.45 9.68 0.82
C MET A 43 -12.61 11.08 0.22
N SER A 44 -13.42 11.24 -0.81
CA SER A 44 -13.75 12.55 -1.38
C SER A 44 -14.43 13.44 -0.34
N SER A 45 -15.41 12.92 0.41
CA SER A 45 -16.12 13.68 1.45
C SER A 45 -15.18 14.12 2.57
N LEU A 46 -14.26 13.25 3.01
CA LEU A 46 -13.24 13.58 4.01
C LEU A 46 -12.34 14.73 3.55
N HIS A 47 -11.86 14.69 2.30
CA HIS A 47 -10.99 15.73 1.77
C HIS A 47 -11.73 17.05 1.53
N LEU A 48 -12.98 17.00 1.04
CA LEU A 48 -13.82 18.21 0.91
C LEU A 48 -14.11 18.85 2.28
N ALA A 49 -14.40 18.04 3.30
CA ALA A 49 -14.56 18.54 4.66
C ALA A 49 -13.27 19.15 5.22
N SER A 50 -12.11 18.55 4.91
CA SER A 50 -10.80 19.10 5.28
C SER A 50 -10.53 20.46 4.60
N LEU A 51 -10.80 20.58 3.29
CA LEU A 51 -10.68 21.85 2.58
C LEU A 51 -11.60 22.93 3.18
N TYR A 52 -12.83 22.56 3.54
CA TYR A 52 -13.73 23.48 4.24
C TYR A 52 -13.19 23.87 5.63
N ALA A 53 -12.64 22.91 6.39
CA ALA A 53 -12.08 23.16 7.71
C ALA A 53 -10.92 24.18 7.68
N LEU A 54 -10.15 24.26 6.59
CA LEU A 54 -9.11 25.30 6.40
C LEU A 54 -9.68 26.72 6.50
N THR A 55 -10.95 26.94 6.14
CA THR A 55 -11.60 28.25 6.25
C THR A 55 -12.01 28.61 7.69
N LEU A 56 -12.13 27.60 8.55
CA LEU A 56 -12.51 27.73 9.96
C LEU A 56 -11.29 27.93 10.87
N ILE A 57 -10.12 27.51 10.40
CA ILE A 57 -8.84 27.60 11.11
C ILE A 57 -8.61 28.98 11.76
N PRO A 58 -8.73 30.13 11.07
CA PRO A 58 -8.46 31.44 11.67
C PRO A 58 -9.44 31.84 12.79
N ARG A 59 -10.60 31.18 12.86
CA ARG A 59 -11.66 31.44 13.85
C ARG A 59 -11.63 30.47 15.03
N SER A 60 -10.72 29.50 15.01
CA SER A 60 -10.67 28.44 16.01
C SER A 60 -9.98 28.89 17.30
N HIS A 61 -10.46 28.36 18.43
CA HIS A 61 -9.91 28.67 19.75
C HIS A 61 -8.49 28.08 19.90
N PRO A 62 -7.54 28.74 20.60
CA PRO A 62 -6.18 28.21 20.83
C PRO A 62 -6.14 26.77 21.40
N LEU A 63 -7.10 26.41 22.25
CA LEU A 63 -7.21 25.04 22.76
C LEU A 63 -7.53 23.99 21.68
N THR A 64 -8.25 24.37 20.62
CA THR A 64 -8.50 23.49 19.47
C THR A 64 -7.21 23.15 18.73
N TRP A 65 -6.29 24.12 18.63
CA TRP A 65 -4.97 23.90 18.04
C TRP A 65 -4.12 22.95 18.89
N LEU A 66 -4.06 23.21 20.20
CA LEU A 66 -3.34 22.35 21.13
C LEU A 66 -3.88 20.92 21.10
N TRP A 67 -5.21 20.78 21.11
CA TRP A 67 -5.88 19.49 20.99
C TRP A 67 -5.56 18.80 19.67
N THR A 68 -5.60 19.52 18.55
CA THR A 68 -5.27 18.98 17.23
C THR A 68 -3.83 18.46 17.17
N MET A 69 -2.87 19.22 17.70
CA MET A 69 -1.47 18.80 17.76
C MET A 69 -1.27 17.57 18.67
N PHE A 70 -1.90 17.58 19.84
CA PHE A 70 -1.88 16.41 20.73
C PHE A 70 -2.45 15.18 20.04
N TYR A 71 -3.65 15.30 19.44
CA TYR A 71 -4.34 14.21 18.78
C TYR A 71 -3.54 13.67 17.60
N TYR A 72 -2.93 14.55 16.80
CA TYR A 72 -2.05 14.17 15.69
C TYR A 72 -0.87 13.32 16.16
N ILE A 73 -0.13 13.77 17.18
CA ILE A 73 1.00 13.04 17.74
C ILE A 73 0.52 11.71 18.37
N PHE A 74 -0.59 11.75 19.09
CA PHE A 74 -1.19 10.59 19.72
C PHE A 74 -1.54 9.51 18.70
N SER A 75 -2.25 9.86 17.61
CA SER A 75 -2.57 8.92 16.54
C SER A 75 -1.33 8.45 15.77
N ALA A 76 -0.37 9.36 15.50
CA ALA A 76 0.84 9.04 14.75
C ALA A 76 1.73 8.03 15.50
N LEU A 77 1.82 8.12 16.83
CA LEU A 77 2.53 7.13 17.65
C LEU A 77 1.85 5.75 17.61
N GLY A 78 0.51 5.71 17.56
CA GLY A 78 -0.25 4.47 17.38
C GLY A 78 0.12 3.71 16.10
N ILE A 79 0.34 4.43 15.01
CA ILE A 79 0.81 3.85 13.74
C ILE A 79 2.30 3.53 13.81
N THR A 80 3.15 4.51 14.11
CA THR A 80 4.60 4.40 13.95
C THR A 80 5.25 3.52 15.02
N ALA A 81 4.95 3.74 16.30
CA ALA A 81 5.47 2.93 17.39
C ALA A 81 4.69 1.62 17.54
N GLY A 82 3.37 1.67 17.34
CA GLY A 82 2.48 0.52 17.39
C GLY A 82 2.49 -0.30 16.11
N ALA A 83 1.49 -0.08 15.23
CA ALA A 83 1.20 -0.93 14.07
C ALA A 83 2.45 -1.28 13.25
N HIS A 84 3.30 -0.29 13.00
CA HIS A 84 4.51 -0.42 12.22
C HIS A 84 5.63 -1.17 12.96
N ARG A 85 6.20 -0.58 14.01
CA ARG A 85 7.42 -1.11 14.65
C ARG A 85 7.15 -2.32 15.54
N LEU A 86 6.09 -2.26 16.35
CA LEU A 86 5.78 -3.31 17.32
C LEU A 86 5.15 -4.54 16.64
N TRP A 87 4.08 -4.36 15.88
CA TRP A 87 3.28 -5.49 15.37
C TRP A 87 3.72 -5.96 13.98
N ALA A 88 3.95 -5.05 13.02
CA ALA A 88 4.35 -5.47 11.68
C ALA A 88 5.81 -5.95 11.63
N HIS A 89 6.75 -5.21 12.23
CA HIS A 89 8.19 -5.54 12.20
C HIS A 89 8.74 -6.27 13.43
N LYS A 90 8.00 -6.35 14.54
CA LYS A 90 8.48 -6.98 15.78
C LYS A 90 9.83 -6.44 16.26
N SER A 91 10.11 -5.14 16.05
CA SER A 91 11.44 -4.56 16.35
C SER A 91 11.72 -4.39 17.84
N TYR A 92 10.70 -4.48 18.68
CA TYR A 92 10.81 -4.48 20.13
C TYR A 92 9.67 -5.25 20.79
N LYS A 93 9.80 -5.54 22.09
CA LYS A 93 8.76 -6.17 22.91
C LYS A 93 8.19 -5.16 23.88
N ALA A 94 6.87 -5.12 24.01
CA ALA A 94 6.16 -4.27 24.96
C ALA A 94 5.36 -5.11 25.95
N ARG A 95 5.21 -4.62 27.19
CA ARG A 95 4.28 -5.19 28.17
C ARG A 95 2.84 -4.78 27.86
N ALA A 96 1.87 -5.49 28.45
CA ALA A 96 0.45 -5.29 28.17
C ALA A 96 -0.05 -3.84 28.29
N PRO A 97 0.36 -3.02 29.29
CA PRO A 97 -0.11 -1.63 29.39
C PRO A 97 0.27 -0.77 28.18
N LEU A 98 1.53 -0.85 27.74
CA LEU A 98 2.00 -0.11 26.57
C LEU A 98 1.35 -0.62 25.28
N ARG A 99 1.19 -1.95 25.13
CA ARG A 99 0.50 -2.53 23.97
C ARG A 99 -0.95 -2.04 23.88
N PHE A 100 -1.65 -2.02 25.00
CA PHE A 100 -3.03 -1.53 25.06
C PHE A 100 -3.12 -0.04 24.73
N LEU A 101 -2.23 0.78 25.31
CA LEU A 101 -2.14 2.20 24.99
C LEU A 101 -1.88 2.44 23.49
N LEU A 102 -0.93 1.72 22.90
CA LEU A 102 -0.62 1.83 21.47
C LEU A 102 -1.78 1.34 20.59
N ALA A 103 -2.58 0.37 21.05
CA ALA A 103 -3.77 -0.08 20.33
C ALA A 103 -4.90 0.97 20.38
N LEU A 104 -5.07 1.64 21.51
CA LEU A 104 -5.98 2.79 21.62
C LEU A 104 -5.53 3.94 20.71
N MET A 105 -4.24 4.29 20.73
CA MET A 105 -3.64 5.30 19.86
C MET A 105 -3.79 4.95 18.37
N ASN A 106 -3.59 3.69 18.00
CA ASN A 106 -3.79 3.22 16.62
C ASN A 106 -5.25 3.37 16.19
N SER A 107 -6.19 3.06 17.08
CA SER A 107 -7.62 3.20 16.80
C SER A 107 -8.01 4.65 16.53
N ALA A 108 -7.33 5.63 17.13
CA ALA A 108 -7.53 7.06 16.85
C ALA A 108 -7.02 7.48 15.46
N ALA A 109 -6.12 6.70 14.82
CA ALA A 109 -5.55 7.03 13.52
C ALA A 109 -6.45 6.64 12.32
N LEU A 110 -7.44 5.76 12.54
CA LEU A 110 -8.41 5.34 11.52
C LEU A 110 -7.77 4.74 10.24
N GLN A 111 -6.63 4.04 10.36
CA GLN A 111 -5.95 3.35 9.26
C GLN A 111 -6.11 1.83 9.33
N ASN A 112 -7.35 1.33 9.41
CA ASN A 112 -7.69 -0.08 9.63
C ASN A 112 -7.26 -0.60 11.02
N ASP A 113 -7.70 -1.81 11.38
CA ASP A 113 -7.21 -2.47 12.60
C ASP A 113 -5.77 -2.95 12.46
N ILE A 114 -5.11 -3.18 13.60
CA ILE A 114 -3.70 -3.58 13.66
C ILE A 114 -3.44 -4.85 12.85
N LEU A 115 -4.38 -5.81 12.85
CA LEU A 115 -4.19 -7.08 12.14
C LEU A 115 -4.15 -6.83 10.63
N ASP A 116 -5.15 -6.16 10.06
CA ASP A 116 -5.20 -5.90 8.61
C ASP A 116 -4.05 -4.96 8.18
N TRP A 117 -3.76 -3.90 8.94
CA TRP A 117 -2.63 -2.99 8.65
C TRP A 117 -1.30 -3.75 8.65
N SER A 118 -1.03 -4.55 9.68
CA SER A 118 0.24 -5.29 9.79
C SER A 118 0.38 -6.36 8.71
N ARG A 119 -0.72 -7.00 8.29
CA ARG A 119 -0.73 -7.97 7.19
C ARG A 119 -0.35 -7.30 5.88
N ASP A 120 -1.03 -6.21 5.53
CA ASP A 120 -0.76 -5.47 4.29
C ASP A 120 0.67 -4.92 4.29
N HIS A 121 1.16 -4.41 5.42
CA HIS A 121 2.51 -3.89 5.56
C HIS A 121 3.58 -4.99 5.38
N ARG A 122 3.38 -6.18 5.95
CA ARG A 122 4.29 -7.32 5.76
C ARG A 122 4.30 -7.79 4.30
N VAL A 123 3.14 -7.82 3.63
CA VAL A 123 3.04 -8.15 2.20
C VAL A 123 3.77 -7.10 1.36
N HIS A 124 3.55 -5.81 1.63
CA HIS A 124 4.25 -4.70 0.98
C HIS A 124 5.77 -4.87 1.07
N HIS A 125 6.32 -5.07 2.28
CA HIS A 125 7.76 -5.24 2.43
C HIS A 125 8.32 -6.47 1.72
N LYS A 126 7.58 -7.59 1.70
CA LYS A 126 8.05 -8.83 1.07
C LYS A 126 8.01 -8.77 -0.45
N TYR A 127 7.00 -8.11 -1.02
CA TYR A 127 6.72 -8.13 -2.46
C TYR A 127 6.69 -6.73 -3.08
N SER A 128 7.43 -5.79 -2.50
CA SER A 128 7.49 -4.38 -2.93
C SER A 128 7.71 -4.26 -4.43
N GLU A 129 7.02 -3.30 -5.05
CA GLU A 129 7.12 -3.01 -6.49
C GLU A 129 6.75 -4.19 -7.41
N THR A 130 5.85 -5.06 -6.93
CA THR A 130 5.20 -6.11 -7.72
C THR A 130 3.68 -6.00 -7.61
N ASP A 131 2.92 -6.76 -8.40
CA ASP A 131 1.45 -6.75 -8.31
C ASP A 131 0.91 -7.38 -7.00
N ALA A 132 1.78 -8.00 -6.20
CA ALA A 132 1.44 -8.42 -4.84
C ALA A 132 1.65 -7.32 -3.78
N ASP A 133 2.24 -6.19 -4.13
CA ASP A 133 2.34 -5.02 -3.25
C ASP A 133 0.98 -4.28 -3.23
N PRO A 134 0.31 -4.15 -2.07
CA PRO A 134 -0.98 -3.45 -1.95
C PRO A 134 -0.96 -2.04 -2.53
N HIS A 135 0.17 -1.33 -2.43
CA HIS A 135 0.33 0.05 -2.87
C HIS A 135 1.57 0.22 -3.77
N ASN A 136 1.75 -0.75 -4.68
CA ASN A 136 2.80 -0.80 -5.71
C ASN A 136 3.08 0.56 -6.37
N ALA A 137 4.28 1.13 -6.15
CA ALA A 137 4.64 2.44 -6.67
C ALA A 137 4.88 2.47 -8.19
N LYS A 138 5.21 1.33 -8.82
CA LYS A 138 5.25 1.18 -10.30
C LYS A 138 3.91 1.46 -10.98
N ARG A 139 2.81 1.57 -10.24
CA ARG A 139 1.49 1.94 -10.76
C ARG A 139 1.24 3.46 -10.74
N GLY A 140 2.25 4.24 -10.36
CA GLY A 140 2.23 5.69 -10.35
C GLY A 140 1.82 6.28 -9.01
N PHE A 141 2.16 7.57 -8.83
CA PHE A 141 1.98 8.31 -7.60
C PHE A 141 0.55 8.23 -7.04
N PHE A 142 -0.46 8.47 -7.88
CA PHE A 142 -1.84 8.48 -7.43
C PHE A 142 -2.26 7.12 -6.84
N PHE A 143 -1.86 6.01 -7.47
CA PHE A 143 -2.19 4.68 -6.98
C PHE A 143 -1.54 4.41 -5.62
N ALA A 144 -0.23 4.64 -5.49
CA ALA A 144 0.50 4.40 -4.25
C ALA A 144 0.05 5.32 -3.10
N HIS A 145 -0.36 6.55 -3.41
CA HIS A 145 -0.79 7.52 -2.40
C HIS A 145 -2.18 7.24 -1.83
N VAL A 146 -3.20 7.12 -2.70
CA VAL A 146 -4.60 6.96 -2.27
C VAL A 146 -5.40 6.01 -3.15
N GLY A 147 -5.03 5.86 -4.43
CA GLY A 147 -5.79 5.09 -5.40
C GLY A 147 -5.95 3.61 -5.04
N TRP A 148 -4.99 3.02 -4.34
CA TRP A 148 -5.07 1.63 -3.85
C TRP A 148 -6.22 1.40 -2.86
N LEU A 149 -6.64 2.43 -2.11
CA LEU A 149 -7.79 2.38 -1.21
C LEU A 149 -9.14 2.45 -1.95
N LEU A 150 -9.13 2.90 -3.21
CA LEU A 150 -10.33 3.18 -4.00
C LEU A 150 -10.73 2.02 -4.92
N VAL A 151 -9.92 0.97 -4.99
CA VAL A 151 -10.13 -0.17 -5.88
C VAL A 151 -9.97 -1.49 -5.13
N LYS A 152 -10.49 -2.58 -5.68
CA LYS A 152 -10.19 -3.92 -5.18
C LYS A 152 -8.70 -4.24 -5.30
N LYS A 153 -8.16 -4.90 -4.26
CA LYS A 153 -6.78 -5.40 -4.25
C LYS A 153 -6.55 -6.34 -5.42
N HIS A 154 -5.33 -6.32 -5.96
CA HIS A 154 -4.92 -7.27 -6.98
C HIS A 154 -4.96 -8.71 -6.40
N PRO A 155 -5.36 -9.73 -7.18
CA PRO A 155 -5.42 -11.12 -6.70
C PRO A 155 -4.12 -11.60 -6.04
N ASP A 156 -2.97 -11.25 -6.61
CA ASP A 156 -1.64 -11.59 -6.09
C ASP A 156 -1.40 -11.11 -4.66
N VAL A 157 -1.99 -9.98 -4.23
CA VAL A 157 -1.86 -9.49 -2.85
C VAL A 157 -2.43 -10.52 -1.88
N MET A 158 -3.58 -11.11 -2.22
CA MET A 158 -4.20 -12.14 -1.39
C MET A 158 -3.48 -13.49 -1.53
N GLU A 159 -3.12 -13.87 -2.76
CA GLU A 159 -2.48 -15.14 -3.03
C GLU A 159 -1.11 -15.25 -2.36
N LYS A 160 -0.21 -14.29 -2.61
CA LYS A 160 1.12 -14.28 -1.99
C LYS A 160 1.04 -13.98 -0.49
N GLY A 161 0.05 -13.20 -0.06
CA GLY A 161 -0.23 -12.97 1.35
C GLY A 161 -0.52 -14.25 2.15
N LYS A 162 -1.15 -15.28 1.55
CA LYS A 162 -1.37 -16.58 2.21
C LYS A 162 -0.07 -17.31 2.56
N GLY A 163 1.02 -17.02 1.84
CA GLY A 163 2.33 -17.61 2.09
C GLY A 163 3.10 -16.97 3.27
N LEU A 164 2.56 -15.94 3.90
CA LEU A 164 3.18 -15.28 5.05
C LEU A 164 2.58 -15.76 6.38
N ASP A 165 3.44 -15.83 7.40
CA ASP A 165 3.01 -16.16 8.76
C ASP A 165 2.45 -14.92 9.48
N PHE A 166 1.23 -15.07 10.00
CA PHE A 166 0.52 -14.08 10.81
C PHE A 166 0.02 -14.67 12.14
N SER A 167 0.43 -15.90 12.48
CA SER A 167 0.01 -16.59 13.70
C SER A 167 0.23 -15.77 14.97
N ASP A 168 1.32 -15.00 15.01
CA ASP A 168 1.64 -14.08 16.10
C ASP A 168 0.60 -12.97 16.29
N LEU A 169 0.03 -12.46 15.20
CA LEU A 169 -0.99 -11.40 15.25
C LEU A 169 -2.32 -11.97 15.73
N TYR A 170 -2.70 -13.16 15.26
CA TYR A 170 -3.91 -13.85 15.71
C TYR A 170 -3.84 -14.30 17.18
N ALA A 171 -2.65 -14.65 17.67
CA ALA A 171 -2.45 -15.04 19.07
C ALA A 171 -2.47 -13.85 20.04
N ASP A 172 -2.31 -12.61 19.55
CA ASP A 172 -2.32 -11.41 20.39
C ASP A 172 -3.75 -11.02 20.78
N LYS A 173 -4.10 -11.28 22.05
CA LYS A 173 -5.40 -10.93 22.63
C LYS A 173 -5.75 -9.45 22.51
N ILE A 174 -4.77 -8.54 22.52
CA ILE A 174 -5.03 -7.09 22.41
C ILE A 174 -5.42 -6.74 20.98
N ILE A 175 -4.75 -7.31 19.98
CA ILE A 175 -5.11 -7.13 18.56
C ILE A 175 -6.51 -7.68 18.32
N MET A 176 -6.76 -8.90 18.80
CA MET A 176 -8.06 -9.55 18.60
C MET A 176 -9.18 -8.81 19.35
N PHE A 177 -8.89 -8.23 20.51
CA PHE A 177 -9.82 -7.36 21.22
C PHE A 177 -10.09 -6.05 20.47
N GLN A 178 -9.06 -5.37 19.96
CA GLN A 178 -9.26 -4.17 19.12
C GLN A 178 -10.15 -4.51 17.91
N ARG A 179 -9.89 -5.65 17.26
CA ARG A 179 -10.67 -6.12 16.12
C ARG A 179 -12.11 -6.48 16.50
N SER A 180 -12.36 -7.04 17.69
CA SER A 180 -13.72 -7.36 18.14
C SER A 180 -14.53 -6.10 18.49
N LEU A 181 -13.87 -5.04 18.96
CA LEU A 181 -14.51 -3.74 19.22
C LEU A 181 -14.90 -2.98 17.96
N ASN A 182 -14.46 -3.41 16.77
CA ASN A 182 -14.97 -2.91 15.50
C ASN A 182 -16.40 -3.41 15.27
N LEU A 183 -17.33 -2.97 16.13
CA LEU A 183 -18.77 -3.26 16.17
C LEU A 183 -19.56 -2.64 15.00
N VAL A 184 -18.86 -1.99 14.07
CA VAL A 184 -19.41 -1.57 12.79
C VAL A 184 -18.43 -2.04 11.72
N PRO A 185 -18.85 -2.75 10.65
CA PRO A 185 -17.96 -3.21 9.56
C PRO A 185 -17.34 -2.07 8.71
N ASN A 186 -17.16 -0.87 9.27
CA ASN A 186 -17.51 0.36 8.56
C ASN A 186 -16.66 1.59 8.97
N LEU A 187 -15.38 1.43 9.28
CA LEU A 187 -14.43 2.51 8.97
C LEU A 187 -13.02 1.98 8.69
N GLY A 188 -12.55 1.03 9.50
CA GLY A 188 -11.26 0.34 9.29
C GLY A 188 -11.32 -0.80 8.26
N SER A 189 -12.22 -1.78 8.42
CA SER A 189 -12.44 -2.81 7.39
C SER A 189 -13.09 -2.28 6.10
N MET A 190 -13.50 -1.00 6.12
CA MET A 190 -14.24 -0.31 5.08
C MET A 190 -13.33 0.27 3.99
N LEU A 191 -12.12 0.69 4.36
CA LEU A 191 -11.09 1.19 3.44
C LEU A 191 -10.31 0.05 2.78
N CYS A 192 -10.36 -1.13 3.39
CA CYS A 192 -9.89 -2.33 2.74
C CYS A 192 -10.97 -2.77 1.75
N ALA A 193 -10.68 -2.71 0.46
CA ALA A 193 -11.48 -3.38 -0.56
C ALA A 193 -11.31 -4.90 -0.45
N THR A 194 -11.54 -5.45 0.74
CA THR A 194 -11.57 -6.88 0.97
C THR A 194 -12.77 -7.42 0.24
N ASN A 195 -12.48 -8.35 -0.64
CA ASN A 195 -13.47 -9.10 -1.37
C ASN A 195 -14.04 -10.15 -0.40
N ASN A 196 -14.80 -9.73 0.62
CA ASN A 196 -15.40 -10.68 1.54
C ASN A 196 -16.71 -11.23 0.96
N LYS A 197 -16.56 -12.21 0.06
CA LYS A 197 -17.46 -13.35 -0.12
C LYS A 197 -16.60 -14.53 -0.53
N ASN A 198 -16.16 -15.30 0.47
CA ASN A 198 -16.14 -16.76 0.54
C ASN A 198 -15.73 -17.15 1.96
#